data_AF-A0A2E0XEH8-F1
#
_entry.id   AF-A0A2E0XEH8-F1
#
_cell.length_a   1.000
_cell.length_b   1.000
_cell.length_c   1.000
_cell.angle_alpha   90.00
_cell.angle_beta   90.00
_cell.angle_gamma   90.00
#
_symmetry.space_group_name_H-M   'P 1'
#
loop_
_entity.id
_entity.type
_entity.pdbx_description
1 polymer ?
#
loop_
_entity_poly.entity_id
_entity_poly.type
_entity_poly.pdbx_seq_one_letter_code
_entity_poly.pdbx_strand_id
1 'polypeptide(L)' 'MKENNPSKIIMGPGYHHYNARPFWEYFGGTEKQAREIFKIEHLRFFDRYLKGIDNEIDREPPILLHVMNGKGWRFEKE' A
#
# COMPACT_ATOMS: atom_id res chain seq x y z
N MET A 1 11.92 14.20 8.04
CA MET A 1 11.08 13.22 8.78
C MET A 1 11.81 12.53 9.95
N LYS A 2 12.94 13.03 10.46
CA LYS A 2 13.75 12.33 11.48
C LYS A 2 13.21 12.42 12.92
N GLU A 3 12.11 13.15 13.15
CA GLU A 3 11.53 13.37 14.50
C GLU A 3 10.02 13.09 14.60
N ASN A 4 9.38 12.59 13.54
CA ASN A 4 7.92 12.42 13.50
C ASN A 4 7.50 10.94 13.44
N ASN A 5 6.28 10.67 13.92
CA ASN A 5 5.63 9.36 13.93
C ASN A 5 5.78 8.64 12.57
N PRO A 6 6.37 7.42 12.52
CA PRO A 6 6.49 6.67 11.27
C PRO A 6 5.14 6.53 10.59
N SER A 7 5.03 7.03 9.37
CA SER A 7 3.79 7.11 8.62
C SER A 7 3.97 6.52 7.22
N LYS A 8 2.95 5.84 6.74
CA LYS A 8 2.91 5.24 5.40
C LYS A 8 1.52 5.45 4.80
N ILE A 9 1.48 5.81 3.52
CA ILE A 9 0.22 6.01 2.77
C ILE A 9 0.11 4.91 1.73
N ILE A 10 -1.03 4.22 1.73
CA ILE A 10 -1.39 3.23 0.70
C ILE A 10 -2.69 3.70 0.07
N MET A 11 -2.68 3.95 -1.24
CA MET A 11 -3.85 4.40 -1.98
C MET A 11 -4.09 3.49 -3.19
N GLY A 12 -5.12 2.66 -3.10
CA GLY A 12 -5.57 1.80 -4.20
C GLY A 12 -6.89 2.29 -4.80
N PRO A 13 -7.22 1.90 -6.05
CA PRO A 13 -8.47 2.25 -6.70
C PRO A 13 -9.63 1.43 -6.10
N GLY A 14 -10.32 2.00 -5.13
CA GLY A 14 -11.44 1.33 -4.47
C GLY A 14 -12.43 2.31 -3.87
N TYR A 15 -13.52 1.74 -3.35
CA TYR A 15 -14.53 2.47 -2.59
C TYR A 15 -14.33 2.24 -1.09
N HIS A 16 -15.04 3.02 -0.27
CA HIS A 16 -15.07 2.81 1.18
C HIS A 16 -15.48 1.37 1.53
N HIS A 17 -16.46 0.82 0.81
CA HIS A 17 -16.75 -0.61 0.82
C HIS A 17 -15.86 -1.32 -0.19
N TYR A 18 -14.79 -1.96 0.30
CA TYR A 18 -13.81 -2.64 -0.55
C TYR A 18 -14.37 -3.77 -1.42
N ASN A 19 -15.57 -4.25 -1.09
CA ASN A 19 -16.31 -5.28 -1.83
C ASN A 19 -17.09 -4.70 -3.03
N ALA A 20 -17.08 -3.38 -3.23
CA ALA A 20 -17.76 -2.74 -4.35
C ALA A 20 -16.91 -2.88 -5.64
N ARG A 21 -17.44 -3.64 -6.60
CA ARG A 21 -16.96 -3.75 -7.98
C ARG A 21 -17.11 -2.39 -8.71
N PRO A 22 -16.30 -2.03 -9.76
CA PRO A 22 -15.43 -2.90 -10.54
C PRO A 22 -13.96 -2.43 -10.66
N PHE A 23 -13.47 -1.46 -9.88
CA PHE A 23 -12.18 -0.81 -10.16
C PHE A 23 -10.99 -1.76 -10.31
N TRP A 24 -10.88 -2.77 -9.44
CA TRP A 24 -9.81 -3.77 -9.51
C TRP A 24 -9.83 -4.54 -10.83
N GLU A 25 -11.00 -5.05 -11.21
CA GLU A 25 -11.21 -5.79 -12.46
C GLU A 25 -10.94 -4.88 -13.68
N TYR A 26 -11.39 -3.61 -13.62
CA TYR A 26 -11.15 -2.62 -14.68
C TYR A 26 -9.66 -2.35 -14.92
N PHE A 27 -8.85 -2.35 -13.87
CA PHE A 27 -7.38 -2.19 -13.97
C PHE A 27 -6.61 -3.51 -14.12
N GLY A 28 -7.30 -4.62 -14.45
CA GLY A 28 -6.68 -5.92 -14.73
C GLY A 28 -6.24 -6.70 -13.49
N GLY A 29 -6.72 -6.32 -12.30
CA GLY A 29 -6.48 -7.02 -11.05
C GLY A 29 -7.70 -7.81 -10.57
N THR A 30 -7.53 -8.48 -9.44
CA THR A 30 -8.58 -9.18 -8.70
C THR A 30 -8.75 -8.55 -7.32
N GLU A 31 -9.93 -8.70 -6.71
CA GLU A 31 -10.17 -8.29 -5.32
C GLU A 31 -9.11 -8.91 -4.38
N LYS A 32 -8.77 -10.19 -4.59
CA LYS A 32 -7.75 -10.90 -3.80
C LYS A 32 -6.38 -10.20 -3.90
N GLN A 33 -5.93 -9.86 -5.11
CA GLN A 33 -4.66 -9.16 -5.30
C GLN A 33 -4.67 -7.79 -4.63
N ALA A 34 -5.77 -7.05 -4.77
CA ALA A 34 -5.93 -5.74 -4.12
C ALA A 34 -5.79 -5.87 -2.60
N ARG A 35 -6.52 -6.80 -1.97
CA ARG A 35 -6.50 -7.00 -0.51
C ARG A 35 -5.15 -7.48 0.01
N GLU A 36 -4.44 -8.35 -0.73
CA GLU A 36 -3.11 -8.82 -0.31
C GLU A 36 -2.09 -7.69 -0.25
N ILE A 37 -2.16 -6.68 -1.12
CA ILE A 37 -1.24 -5.51 -1.07
C ILE A 37 -1.39 -4.77 0.26
N PHE A 38 -2.63 -4.45 0.67
CA PHE A 38 -2.86 -3.79 1.96
C PHE A 38 -2.36 -4.67 3.11
N LYS A 39 -2.68 -5.96 3.09
CA LYS A 39 -2.29 -6.90 4.15
C LYS A 39 -0.77 -7.02 4.30
N ILE A 40 -0.04 -7.15 3.19
CA ILE A 40 1.43 -7.26 3.20
C ILE A 40 2.06 -6.00 3.78
N GLU A 41 1.62 -4.82 3.33
CA GLU A 41 2.20 -3.56 3.78
C GLU A 41 1.89 -3.26 5.25
N HIS A 42 0.69 -3.62 5.74
CA HIS A 42 0.39 -3.57 7.18
C HIS A 42 1.28 -4.53 7.97
N LEU A 43 1.44 -5.77 7.51
CA LEU A 43 2.28 -6.76 8.18
C LEU A 43 3.74 -6.28 8.26
N ARG A 44 4.30 -5.79 7.16
CA ARG A 44 5.66 -5.24 7.14
C ARG A 44 5.80 -4.05 8.10
N PHE A 45 4.82 -3.17 8.15
CA PHE A 45 4.83 -2.03 9.07
C PHE A 45 4.86 -2.49 10.53
N PHE A 46 3.96 -3.41 10.91
CA PHE A 46 3.92 -3.93 12.28
C PHE A 46 5.13 -4.79 12.62
N ASP A 47 5.65 -5.59 11.70
CA ASP A 47 6.87 -6.37 11.91
C ASP A 47 8.07 -5.46 12.21
N ARG A 48 8.17 -4.30 11.52
CA ARG A 48 9.23 -3.32 11.80
C ARG A 48 9.08 -2.68 13.18
N TYR A 49 7.91 -2.15 13.49
CA TYR A 49 7.74 -1.28 14.67
C TYR A 49 7.27 -1.99 15.94
N LEU A 50 6.70 -3.20 15.85
CA LEU A 50 6.29 -4.00 17.01
C LEU A 50 7.25 -5.15 17.32
N LYS A 51 7.95 -5.67 16.31
CA LYS A 51 8.88 -6.81 16.48
C LYS A 51 10.35 -6.46 16.22
N GLY A 52 10.64 -5.29 15.68
CA GLY A 52 12.01 -4.87 15.37
C GLY A 52 12.64 -5.58 14.17
N ILE A 53 11.83 -6.27 13.33
CA ILE A 53 12.33 -6.99 12.15
C ILE A 53 12.84 -5.97 11.12
N ASP A 54 14.06 -6.17 10.61
CA ASP A 54 14.60 -5.34 9.54
C ASP A 54 14.06 -5.82 8.18
N ASN A 55 13.03 -5.14 7.69
CA ASN A 55 12.36 -5.42 6.41
C ASN A 55 12.33 -4.19 5.48
N GLU A 56 13.16 -3.20 5.81
CA GLU A 56 13.43 -1.99 5.02
C GLU A 56 12.25 -1.05 4.77
N ILE A 57 11.09 -1.29 5.40
CA ILE A 57 9.89 -0.45 5.20
C ILE A 57 10.10 1.00 5.65
N ASP A 58 11.09 1.26 6.50
CA ASP A 58 11.50 2.59 6.96
C ASP A 58 12.50 3.30 6.02
N ARG A 59 12.98 2.59 4.98
CA ARG A 59 13.95 3.09 4.00
C ARG A 59 13.38 3.23 2.60
N GLU A 60 12.27 2.57 2.31
CA GLU A 60 11.54 2.72 1.04
C GLU A 60 10.72 4.03 1.00
N PRO A 61 10.28 4.50 -0.19
CA PRO A 61 9.41 5.66 -0.28
C PRO A 61 8.08 5.44 0.50
N PRO A 62 7.60 6.45 1.25
CA PRO A 62 6.51 6.25 2.22
C PRO A 62 5.11 6.15 1.59
N ILE A 63 5.00 6.38 0.28
CA ILE A 63 3.73 6.45 -0.43
C ILE A 63 3.68 5.33 -1.48
N LEU A 64 2.67 4.46 -1.39
CA LEU A 64 2.35 3.43 -2.39
C LEU A 64 1.00 3.76 -3.05
N LEU A 65 1.03 4.19 -4.31
CA LEU A 65 -0.16 4.59 -5.07
C LEU A 65 -0.40 3.63 -6.22
N HIS A 66 -1.66 3.31 -6.47
CA HIS A 66 -2.06 2.74 -7.74
C HIS A 66 -2.45 3.87 -8.71
N VAL A 67 -1.58 4.11 -9.68
CA VAL A 67 -1.78 5.14 -10.70
C VAL A 67 -2.73 4.63 -11.77
N MET A 68 -3.96 5.10 -11.69
CA MET A 68 -5.02 4.88 -12.68
C MET A 68 -4.54 5.37 -14.05
N ASN A 69 -4.96 4.69 -15.14
CA ASN A 69 -4.49 4.88 -16.52
C ASN A 69 -3.15 4.19 -16.89
N GLY A 70 -2.97 2.95 -16.44
CA GLY A 70 -2.00 2.01 -17.02
C GLY A 70 -0.60 2.00 -16.40
N LYS A 71 -0.36 2.74 -15.32
CA LYS A 71 0.93 2.74 -14.62
C LYS A 71 0.97 1.79 -13.41
N GLY A 72 -0.18 1.31 -12.96
CA GLY A 72 -0.27 0.33 -11.87
C GLY A 72 0.26 0.87 -10.54
N TRP A 73 0.70 -0.03 -9.67
CA TRP A 73 1.29 0.30 -8.37
C TRP A 73 2.67 0.94 -8.50
N ARG A 74 2.89 2.04 -7.80
CA ARG A 74 4.12 2.82 -7.84
C ARG A 74 4.43 3.42 -6.47
N PHE A 75 5.71 3.35 -6.10
CA PHE A 75 6.24 4.05 -4.93
C PHE A 75 6.57 5.50 -5.28
N GLU A 76 6.25 6.42 -4.37
CA GLU A 76 6.48 7.85 -4.52
C GLU A 76 7.16 8.47 -3.30
N LYS A 77 7.95 9.50 -3.57
CA LYS A 77 8.52 10.40 -2.56
C LYS A 77 7.65 11.67 -2.53
N GLU A 78 7.39 12.22 -1.35
CA GLU A 78 6.85 13.57 -1.21
C GLU A 78 7.90 14.61 -1.65
#